data_AF-A0A849PWP8-F1
#
_entry.id   AF-A0A849PWP8-F1
#
_cell.length_a   1.000
_cell.length_b   1.000
_cell.length_c   1.000
_cell.angle_alpha   90.00
_cell.angle_beta   90.00
_cell.angle_gamma   90.00
#
_symmetry.space_group_name_H-M   'P 1'
#
loop_
_entity.id
_entity.type
_entity.pdbx_description
1 polymer ?
#
loop_
_entity_poly.entity_id
_entity_poly.type
_entity_poly.pdbx_seq_one_letter_code
_entity_poly.pdbx_strand_id
1 'polypeptide(L)'
;MTRLGTPEDVQIQKEYFDDIQKNAALANQQVDFMEIGQKVGFENIWLVFQIYADTITQQCTDATLPNWIDRLGGADLFTYDHCWKISESQRID
;
A
#
# COMPACT_ATOMS: atom_id res chain seq x y z
N MET A 1 6.47 5.76 25.73
CA MET A 1 5.81 6.88 25.02
C MET A 1 5.04 7.69 26.06
N THR A 2 5.35 8.98 26.26
CA THR A 2 4.81 9.79 27.40
C THR A 2 4.12 11.09 26.96
N ARG A 3 4.01 11.35 25.65
CA ARG A 3 3.32 12.52 25.08
C ARG A 3 1.91 12.16 24.64
N LEU A 4 0.94 13.02 24.92
CA LEU A 4 -0.42 12.92 24.36
C LEU A 4 -0.44 13.38 22.90
N GLY A 5 -1.38 12.85 22.12
CA GLY A 5 -1.60 13.30 20.73
C GLY A 5 -2.21 14.71 20.69
N THR A 6 -1.85 15.49 19.67
CA THR A 6 -2.41 16.83 19.39
C THR A 6 -3.30 16.82 18.14
N PRO A 7 -4.12 17.85 17.90
CA PRO A 7 -4.86 17.98 16.65
C PRO A 7 -3.98 17.94 15.39
N GLU A 8 -2.76 18.46 15.47
CA GLU A 8 -1.78 18.41 14.38
C GLU A 8 -1.33 16.98 14.08
N ASP A 9 -1.14 16.13 15.11
CA ASP A 9 -0.82 14.72 14.91
C ASP A 9 -1.95 13.99 14.17
N VAL A 10 -3.21 14.29 14.52
CA VAL A 10 -4.37 13.74 13.83
C VAL A 10 -4.39 14.18 12.38
N GLN A 11 -4.09 15.45 12.10
CA GLN A 11 -4.05 15.97 10.74
C GLN A 11 -2.97 15.28 9.90
N ILE A 12 -1.77 15.09 10.45
CA ILE A 12 -0.67 14.35 9.78
C ILE A 12 -1.10 12.90 9.48
N GLN A 13 -1.75 12.23 10.42
CA GLN A 13 -2.21 10.85 10.21
C GLN A 13 -3.31 10.74 9.14
N LYS A 14 -4.21 11.73 9.06
CA LYS A 14 -5.22 11.79 7.99
C LYS A 14 -4.57 11.97 6.62
N GLU A 15 -3.60 12.87 6.50
CA GLU A 15 -2.85 13.07 5.26
C GLU A 15 -2.11 11.80 4.83
N TYR A 16 -1.50 11.08 5.77
CA TYR A 16 -0.85 9.80 5.49
C TYR A 16 -1.84 8.73 5.00
N PHE A 17 -3.00 8.64 5.66
CA PHE A 17 -4.05 7.72 5.25
C PHE A 17 -4.62 8.05 3.87
N ASP A 18 -4.88 9.32 3.58
CA ASP A 18 -5.36 9.77 2.27
C ASP A 18 -4.34 9.47 1.15
N ASP A 19 -3.04 9.62 1.44
CA ASP A 19 -1.96 9.29 0.51
C ASP A 19 -1.89 7.78 0.23
N ILE A 20 -1.99 6.93 1.27
CA ILE A 20 -2.09 5.47 1.10
C ILE A 20 -3.32 5.11 0.26
N GLN A 21 -4.50 5.69 0.55
CA GLN A 21 -5.72 5.41 -0.21
C GLN A 21 -5.55 5.74 -1.69
N LYS A 22 -5.00 6.91 -1.99
CA LYS A 22 -4.74 7.36 -3.36
C LYS A 22 -3.73 6.44 -4.06
N ASN A 23 -2.60 6.17 -3.42
CA ASN A 23 -1.52 5.41 -4.04
C ASN A 23 -1.89 3.92 -4.21
N ALA A 24 -2.63 3.34 -3.26
CA ALA A 24 -3.19 1.99 -3.39
C ALA A 24 -4.22 1.92 -4.54
N ALA A 25 -5.09 2.92 -4.68
CA ALA A 25 -6.06 2.97 -5.77
C ALA A 25 -5.38 3.06 -7.14
N LEU A 26 -4.33 3.89 -7.26
CA LEU A 26 -3.53 3.98 -8.47
C LEU A 26 -2.81 2.66 -8.79
N ALA A 27 -2.19 2.02 -7.80
CA ALA A 27 -1.52 0.74 -7.98
C ALA A 27 -2.53 -0.36 -8.40
N ASN A 28 -3.69 -0.43 -7.76
CA ASN A 28 -4.79 -1.35 -8.14
C ASN A 28 -5.24 -1.16 -9.60
N GLN A 29 -5.19 0.07 -10.14
CA GLN A 29 -5.57 0.36 -11.53
C GLN A 29 -4.46 0.05 -12.55
N GLN A 30 -3.19 0.11 -12.13
CA GLN A 30 -2.04 0.06 -13.03
C GLN A 30 -1.41 -1.33 -13.14
N VAL A 31 -1.41 -2.10 -12.05
CA VAL A 31 -0.84 -3.45 -12.07
C VAL A 31 -1.79 -4.38 -12.83
N ASP A 32 -1.27 -5.03 -13.87
CA ASP A 32 -2.03 -5.96 -14.70
C ASP A 32 -1.76 -7.42 -14.27
N PHE A 33 -2.82 -8.09 -13.82
CA PHE A 33 -2.78 -9.51 -13.46
C PHE A 33 -2.36 -10.42 -14.64
N MET A 34 -2.82 -10.12 -15.85
CA MET A 34 -2.53 -10.91 -17.03
C MET A 34 -1.08 -10.77 -17.47
N GLU A 35 -0.49 -9.57 -17.35
CA GLU A 35 0.93 -9.36 -17.62
C GLU A 35 1.80 -10.22 -16.68
N ILE A 36 1.43 -10.30 -15.40
CA ILE A 36 2.13 -11.13 -14.41
C ILE A 36 1.98 -12.60 -14.76
N GLY A 37 0.75 -13.05 -15.05
CA GLY A 37 0.51 -14.45 -15.41
C GLY A 37 1.21 -14.88 -16.70
N GLN A 38 1.36 -13.99 -17.69
CA GLN A 38 2.14 -14.25 -18.90
C GLN A 38 3.64 -14.43 -18.63
N LYS A 39 4.19 -13.74 -17.62
CA LYS A 39 5.60 -13.86 -17.24
C LYS A 39 5.89 -15.08 -16.35
N VAL A 40 4.96 -15.40 -15.45
CA VAL A 40 5.15 -16.43 -14.41
C VAL A 40 4.62 -17.80 -14.84
N GLY A 41 3.60 -17.84 -15.70
CA GLY A 41 2.83 -19.04 -16.01
C GLY A 41 1.57 -19.16 -15.14
N PHE A 42 0.56 -19.87 -15.64
CA PHE A 42 -0.76 -20.02 -14.99
C PHE A 42 -0.96 -21.39 -14.32
N GLU A 43 0.08 -22.21 -14.21
CA GLU A 43 0.04 -23.55 -13.60
C GLU A 43 -0.28 -23.47 -12.10
N ASN A 44 0.13 -22.38 -11.45
CA ASN A 44 -0.22 -22.06 -10.07
C ASN A 44 -0.85 -20.66 -9.99
N ILE A 45 -2.17 -20.59 -10.15
CA ILE A 45 -2.90 -19.31 -10.12
C ILE A 45 -2.74 -18.54 -8.81
N TRP A 46 -2.53 -19.24 -7.69
CA TRP A 46 -2.30 -18.61 -6.39
C TRP A 46 -0.95 -17.91 -6.33
N LEU A 47 0.07 -18.44 -7.00
CA LEU A 47 1.35 -17.76 -7.15
C LEU A 47 1.20 -16.48 -7.99
N VAL A 48 0.45 -16.53 -9.10
CA VAL A 48 0.17 -15.35 -9.92
C VAL A 48 -0.54 -14.28 -9.09
N PHE A 49 -1.57 -14.67 -8.33
CA PHE A 49 -2.28 -13.75 -7.46
C PHE A 49 -1.41 -13.18 -6.34
N GLN A 50 -0.55 -13.99 -5.73
CA GLN A 50 0.38 -13.52 -4.71
C GLN A 50 1.31 -12.44 -5.29
N ILE A 51 1.95 -12.72 -6.43
CA ILE A 51 2.85 -11.76 -7.09
C ILE A 51 2.08 -10.50 -7.50
N TYR A 52 0.85 -10.63 -7.98
CA TYR A 52 -0.03 -9.50 -8.31
C TYR A 52 -0.32 -8.62 -7.09
N ALA A 53 -0.73 -9.21 -5.97
CA ALA A 53 -1.03 -8.47 -4.75
C ALA A 53 0.22 -7.84 -4.12
N ASP A 54 1.35 -8.55 -4.13
CA ASP A 54 2.65 -8.02 -3.67
C ASP A 54 3.12 -6.86 -4.56
N THR A 55 2.95 -6.96 -5.89
CA THR A 55 3.33 -5.90 -6.83
C THR A 55 2.51 -4.62 -6.59
N ILE A 56 1.20 -4.75 -6.38
CA ILE A 56 0.34 -3.61 -6.03
C ILE A 56 0.80 -2.97 -4.72
N THR A 57 1.05 -3.80 -3.71
CA THR A 57 1.43 -3.33 -2.38
C THR A 57 2.77 -2.61 -2.41
N GLN A 58 3.76 -3.17 -3.11
CA GLN A 58 5.08 -2.56 -3.28
C GLN A 58 4.97 -1.23 -4.02
N GLN A 59 4.20 -1.17 -5.11
CA GLN A 59 4.01 0.07 -5.85
C GLN A 59 3.36 1.18 -5.00
N CYS A 60 2.36 0.84 -4.18
CA CYS A 60 1.78 1.78 -3.21
C CYS A 60 2.83 2.24 -2.17
N THR A 61 3.64 1.30 -1.67
CA THR A 61 4.67 1.55 -0.66
C THR A 61 5.74 2.50 -1.19
N ASP A 62 6.25 2.24 -2.39
CA ASP A 62 7.30 3.03 -3.04
C ASP A 62 6.83 4.46 -3.35
N ALA A 63 5.55 4.64 -3.66
CA ALA A 63 4.95 5.95 -3.89
C ALA A 63 4.70 6.73 -2.59
N THR A 64 4.49 6.03 -1.47
CA THR A 64 4.07 6.63 -0.20
C THR A 64 5.28 6.88 0.72
N LEU A 65 6.06 5.84 1.04
CA LEU A 65 7.07 5.86 2.09
C LEU A 65 8.08 7.03 2.02
N PRO A 66 8.59 7.44 0.84
CA PRO A 66 9.55 8.55 0.76
C PRO A 66 9.01 9.87 1.33
N ASN A 67 7.69 10.09 1.29
CA ASN A 67 7.06 11.31 1.81
C ASN A 67 6.84 11.29 3.32
N TRP A 68 6.99 10.13 3.98
CA TRP A 68 6.55 9.89 5.36
C TRP A 68 7.64 9.37 6.29
N ILE A 69 8.74 8.82 5.76
CA ILE A 69 9.81 8.19 6.54
C ILE A 69 10.39 9.11 7.63
N ASP A 70 10.57 10.40 7.32
CA ASP A 70 11.12 11.40 8.26
C ASP A 70 10.02 12.13 9.06
N ARG A 71 8.74 11.86 8.80
CA ARG A 71 7.59 12.53 9.43
C ARG A 71 6.85 11.65 10.44
N LEU A 72 6.86 10.33 10.22
CA LEU A 72 6.11 9.36 11.02
C LEU A 72 7.03 8.25 11.50
N GLY A 73 7.03 8.04 12.83
CA GLY A 73 7.73 6.91 13.42
C GLY A 73 7.11 5.58 12.96
N GLY A 74 7.97 4.66 12.49
CA GLY A 74 7.55 3.33 12.02
C GLY A 74 6.95 3.30 10.62
N ALA A 75 7.03 4.38 9.84
CA ALA A 75 6.58 4.36 8.45
C ALA A 75 7.31 3.27 7.63
N ASP A 76 8.63 3.11 7.81
CA ASP A 76 9.44 2.03 7.23
C ASP A 76 8.93 0.62 7.54
N LEU A 77 8.33 0.44 8.72
CA LEU A 77 7.84 -0.86 9.16
C LEU A 77 6.41 -1.14 8.71
N PHE A 78 5.54 -0.11 8.69
CA PHE A 78 4.09 -0.31 8.57
C PHE A 78 3.49 0.14 7.24
N THR A 79 4.20 0.95 6.42
CA THR A 79 3.62 1.44 5.15
C THR A 79 3.25 0.29 4.21
N TYR A 80 4.06 -0.77 4.12
CA TYR A 80 3.74 -1.94 3.31
C TYR A 80 2.42 -2.60 3.74
N ASP A 81 2.27 -2.91 5.03
CA ASP A 81 1.06 -3.55 5.55
C ASP A 81 -0.18 -2.65 5.42
N HIS A 82 -0.04 -1.34 5.60
CA HIS A 82 -1.12 -0.40 5.38
C HIS A 82 -1.54 -0.36 3.90
N CYS A 83 -0.58 -0.31 2.98
CA CYS A 83 -0.83 -0.39 1.54
C CYS A 83 -1.54 -1.69 1.16
N TRP A 84 -1.11 -2.83 1.72
CA TRP A 84 -1.75 -4.13 1.52
C TRP A 84 -3.23 -4.07 1.95
N LYS A 85 -3.50 -3.62 3.18
CA LYS A 85 -4.85 -3.60 3.74
C LYS A 85 -5.80 -2.66 3.00
N ILE A 86 -5.32 -1.49 2.61
CA ILE A 86 -6.13 -0.53 1.86
C ILE A 86 -6.36 -1.02 0.43
N SER A 87 -5.35 -1.59 -0.23
CA SER A 87 -5.52 -2.22 -1.55
C SER A 87 -6.54 -3.35 -1.52
N GLU A 88 -6.51 -4.23 -0.51
CA GLU A 88 -7.53 -5.27 -0.30
C GLU A 88 -8.91 -4.65 -0.09
N SER A 89 -9.03 -3.70 0.83
CA SER A 89 -10.31 -3.07 1.17
C SER A 89 -10.97 -2.38 -0.03
N GLN A 90 -10.20 -1.80 -0.94
CA GLN A 90 -10.73 -1.11 -2.13
C GLN A 90 -11.27 -2.07 -3.20
N ARG A 91 -11.01 -3.37 -3.09
CA ARG A 91 -11.45 -4.41 -4.03
C ARG A 91 -12.68 -5.17 -3.53
N ILE A 92 -13.17 -4.84 -2.33
CA ILE A 92 -14.41 -5.36 -1.75
C ILE A 92 -15.46 -4.27 -1.97
N ASP A 93 -16.34 -4.48 -2.93
CA ASP A 93 -17.52 -3.66 -3.19
C ASP A 93 -18.68 -3.97 -2.22
#